data_AF-A0A9W6KIH1-F1
#
_entry.id   AF-A0A9W6KIH1-F1
#
_cell.length_a   1.000
_cell.length_b   1.000
_cell.length_c   1.000
_cell.angle_alpha   90.00
_cell.angle_beta   90.00
_cell.angle_gamma   90.00
#
_symmetry.space_group_name_H-M   'P 1'
#
loop_
_entity.id
_entity.type
_entity.pdbx_description
1 polymer ?
#
loop_
_entity_poly.entity_id
_entity_poly.type
_entity_poly.pdbx_seq_one_letter_code
_entity_poly.pdbx_strand_id
1 'polypeptide(L)'
;MGYRERSWWGWGRADEALDDAACRRLAERALRPWLPIDGTVIPPPPDPLLPAPRLTPPPALAETFLGDSMSRASHAYGKAFRDVVRALHGDLPNPPDLVCRPRSEPDVVAALDWAEAAGAAVVPYGGGSSVVGGVEYRGEGPWVCLDLSRLSRIAEVDDVNRVVRV
;
A
#
# COMPACT_ATOMS: atom_id res chain seq x y z
N MET A 1 -1.48 -13.96 14.99
CA MET A 1 -1.20 -14.35 13.60
C MET A 1 -0.25 -13.30 13.02
N GLY A 2 0.95 -13.69 12.59
CA GLY A 2 1.98 -12.74 12.16
C GLY A 2 1.55 -11.96 10.90
N TYR A 3 1.93 -10.69 10.81
CA TYR A 3 1.75 -9.88 9.61
C TYR A 3 2.59 -10.48 8.48
N ARG A 4 1.94 -11.03 7.45
CA ARG A 4 2.63 -11.52 6.25
C ARG A 4 2.79 -10.39 5.25
N GLU A 5 3.98 -10.29 4.68
CA GLU A 5 4.36 -9.19 3.80
C GLU A 5 3.58 -9.23 2.48
N ARG A 6 3.00 -8.08 2.11
CA ARG A 6 2.28 -7.90 0.85
C ARG A 6 3.29 -7.67 -0.27
N SER A 7 2.96 -8.08 -1.49
CA SER A 7 3.73 -7.64 -2.66
C SER A 7 3.64 -6.12 -2.79
N TRP A 8 4.81 -5.46 -2.82
CA TRP A 8 4.88 -4.00 -2.94
C TRP A 8 4.47 -3.53 -4.35
N TRP A 9 4.75 -4.33 -5.38
CA TRP A 9 4.47 -4.00 -6.78
C TRP A 9 3.26 -4.72 -7.37
N GLY A 10 2.83 -5.84 -6.77
CA GLY A 10 1.84 -6.76 -7.35
C GLY A 10 0.67 -7.06 -6.43
N TRP A 11 -0.16 -8.02 -6.84
CA TRP A 11 -1.23 -8.57 -6.01
C TRP A 11 -0.70 -9.59 -5.00
N GLY A 12 -1.47 -9.81 -3.94
CA GLY A 12 -1.22 -10.89 -2.98
C GLY A 12 -0.02 -10.64 -2.07
N ARG A 13 0.54 -11.74 -1.56
CA ARG A 13 1.69 -11.73 -0.65
C ARG A 13 2.99 -11.97 -1.39
N ALA A 14 4.08 -11.44 -0.84
CA ALA A 14 5.41 -11.59 -1.44
C ALA A 14 5.83 -13.06 -1.57
N ASP A 15 5.43 -13.89 -0.60
CA ASP A 15 5.71 -15.33 -0.55
C ASP A 15 4.71 -16.21 -1.33
N GLU A 16 3.70 -15.61 -1.97
CA GLU A 16 2.68 -16.30 -2.79
C GLU A 16 2.86 -15.99 -4.29
N ALA A 17 3.96 -15.36 -4.68
CA ALA A 17 4.26 -15.07 -6.08
C ALA A 17 4.40 -16.38 -6.89
N LEU A 18 3.80 -16.41 -8.09
CA LEU A 18 3.95 -17.52 -9.01
C LEU A 18 5.40 -17.60 -9.52
N ASP A 19 5.93 -18.81 -9.59
CA ASP A 19 7.21 -19.04 -10.27
C ASP A 19 7.07 -18.85 -11.79
N ASP A 20 8.22 -18.63 -12.46
CA ASP A 20 8.28 -18.45 -13.90
C ASP A 20 7.59 -19.58 -14.69
N ALA A 21 7.70 -20.81 -14.21
CA ALA A 21 7.11 -21.96 -14.88
C ALA A 21 5.58 -21.92 -14.80
N ALA A 22 5.02 -21.52 -13.66
CA ALA A 22 3.60 -21.32 -13.45
C ALA A 22 3.09 -20.15 -14.29
N CYS A 23 3.83 -19.04 -14.36
CA CYS A 23 3.52 -17.91 -15.23
C CYS A 23 3.45 -18.33 -16.70
N ARG A 24 4.46 -19.07 -17.21
CA ARG A 24 4.45 -19.59 -18.59
C ARG A 24 3.27 -20.54 -18.84
N ARG A 25 2.99 -21.47 -17.91
CA ARG A 25 1.83 -22.37 -18.02
C ARG A 25 0.50 -21.62 -18.08
N LEU A 26 0.35 -20.57 -17.28
CA LEU A 26 -0.86 -19.73 -17.28
C LEU A 26 -0.99 -18.97 -18.61
N ALA A 27 0.11 -18.37 -19.09
CA ALA A 27 0.14 -17.67 -20.37
C ALA A 27 -0.28 -18.60 -21.53
N GLU A 28 0.33 -19.78 -21.63
CA GLU A 28 0.06 -20.73 -22.72
C GLU A 28 -1.36 -21.30 -22.67
N ARG A 29 -1.86 -21.70 -21.50
CA ARG A 29 -3.10 -22.48 -21.38
C ARG A 29 -4.35 -21.60 -21.24
N ALA A 30 -4.24 -20.49 -20.52
CA ALA A 30 -5.40 -19.68 -20.15
C ALA A 30 -5.53 -18.41 -20.99
N LEU A 31 -4.41 -17.80 -21.40
CA LEU A 31 -4.43 -16.45 -21.98
C LEU A 31 -4.17 -16.42 -23.48
N ARG A 32 -3.25 -17.24 -23.99
CA ARG A 32 -2.87 -17.28 -25.42
C ARG A 32 -4.03 -17.44 -26.42
N PRO A 33 -5.13 -18.17 -26.10
CA PRO A 33 -6.29 -18.21 -27.00
C PRO A 33 -7.03 -16.88 -27.14
N TRP A 34 -6.88 -15.97 -26.18
CA TRP A 34 -7.66 -14.72 -26.07
C TRP A 34 -6.81 -13.46 -26.23
N LEU A 35 -5.50 -13.55 -25.95
CA LEU A 35 -4.57 -12.44 -25.90
C LEU A 35 -3.25 -12.82 -26.59
N PRO A 36 -2.59 -11.88 -27.29
CA PRO A 36 -1.31 -12.12 -27.95
C PRO A 36 -0.15 -12.12 -26.93
N ILE A 37 -0.19 -13.06 -25.98
CA ILE A 37 0.84 -13.25 -24.95
C ILE A 37 1.71 -14.45 -25.34
N ASP A 38 3.02 -14.24 -25.40
CA ASP A 38 4.01 -15.23 -25.83
C ASP A 38 4.65 -16.02 -24.67
N GLY A 39 4.27 -15.70 -23.44
CA GLY A 39 4.80 -16.34 -22.22
C GLY A 39 6.08 -15.68 -21.69
N THR A 40 6.49 -14.53 -22.23
CA THR A 40 7.56 -13.72 -21.65
C THR A 40 7.22 -13.34 -20.20
N VAL A 41 8.11 -13.69 -19.28
CA VAL A 41 7.98 -13.37 -17.85
C VAL A 41 8.90 -12.20 -17.55
N ILE A 42 8.35 -11.15 -16.95
CA ILE A 42 9.12 -10.00 -16.45
C ILE A 42 9.57 -10.34 -15.02
N PRO A 43 10.85 -10.21 -14.67
CA PRO A 43 11.31 -10.45 -13.31
C PRO A 43 10.65 -9.45 -12.34
N PRO A 44 10.42 -9.83 -11.08
CA PRO A 44 10.02 -8.88 -10.06
C PRO A 44 11.01 -7.70 -10.00
N PRO A 45 10.53 -6.45 -9.85
CA PRO A 45 11.39 -5.30 -9.68
C PRO A 45 12.26 -5.44 -8.43
N PRO A 46 13.49 -4.89 -8.45
CA PRO A 46 14.33 -4.79 -7.26
C PRO A 46 13.69 -3.83 -6.25
N ASP A 47 14.26 -3.76 -5.04
CA ASP A 47 13.82 -2.81 -4.03
C ASP A 47 13.74 -1.37 -4.59
N PRO A 48 12.66 -0.64 -4.30
CA PRO A 48 12.39 0.64 -4.91
C PRO A 48 13.39 1.70 -4.42
N LEU A 49 14.00 2.39 -5.39
CA LEU A 49 14.86 3.54 -5.12
C LEU A 49 14.03 4.82 -5.25
N LEU A 50 13.55 5.33 -4.12
CA LEU A 50 12.71 6.51 -4.07
C LEU A 50 13.50 7.76 -3.64
N PRO A 51 13.09 8.97 -4.07
CA PRO A 51 13.60 10.21 -3.50
C PRO A 51 13.42 10.25 -1.99
N ALA A 52 14.31 10.93 -1.29
CA ALA A 52 14.16 11.15 0.15
C ALA A 52 12.80 11.81 0.46
N PRO A 53 12.15 11.44 1.57
CA PRO A 53 10.88 12.06 1.97
C PRO A 53 11.10 13.54 2.28
N ARG A 54 10.11 14.38 1.94
CA ARG A 54 10.13 15.83 2.19
C ARG A 54 9.71 16.17 3.62
N LEU A 55 9.02 15.26 4.28
CA LEU A 55 8.50 15.42 5.64
C LEU A 55 9.38 14.69 6.67
N THR A 56 9.40 15.21 7.89
CA THR A 56 9.96 14.53 9.06
C THR A 56 8.96 14.68 10.21
N PRO A 57 8.48 13.58 10.80
CA PRO A 57 7.55 13.66 11.92
C PRO A 57 8.28 14.14 13.18
N PRO A 58 7.60 14.81 14.12
CA PRO A 58 8.19 15.18 15.40
C PRO A 58 8.57 13.92 16.20
N PRO A 59 9.56 14.00 17.11
CA PRO A 59 10.02 12.83 17.88
C PRO A 59 8.91 12.06 18.59
N ALA A 60 7.87 12.76 19.07
CA ALA A 60 6.72 12.15 19.75
C ALA A 60 5.88 11.23 18.85
N LEU A 61 5.91 11.44 17.53
CA LEU A 61 5.17 10.63 16.55
C LEU A 61 6.08 9.69 15.74
N ALA A 62 7.41 9.77 15.91
CA ALA A 62 8.35 9.05 15.06
C ALA A 62 8.10 7.53 15.01
N GLU A 63 7.64 6.92 16.10
CA GLU A 63 7.34 5.47 16.15
C GLU A 63 6.14 5.04 15.32
N THR A 64 5.20 5.94 15.02
CA THR A 64 4.02 5.63 14.22
C THR A 64 4.26 5.88 12.73
N PHE A 65 5.35 6.53 12.34
CA PHE A 65 5.65 6.88 10.96
C PHE A 65 6.81 6.07 10.38
N LEU A 66 6.64 5.58 9.16
CA LEU A 66 7.66 4.90 8.37
C LEU A 66 8.04 5.77 7.17
N GLY A 67 9.34 5.94 6.94
CA GLY A 67 9.89 6.73 5.84
C GLY A 67 10.80 5.95 4.89
N ASP A 68 10.97 4.64 5.12
CA ASP A 68 11.78 3.78 4.26
C ASP A 68 11.13 3.57 2.89
N SER A 69 11.94 3.29 1.87
CA SER A 69 11.48 3.16 0.49
C SER A 69 10.47 2.04 0.31
N MET A 70 10.62 0.93 1.03
CA MET A 70 9.74 -0.24 0.87
C MET A 70 8.34 0.05 1.41
N SER A 71 8.26 0.64 2.60
CA SER A 71 7.00 1.11 3.18
C SER A 71 6.33 2.12 2.25
N ARG A 72 7.06 3.10 1.74
CA ARG A 72 6.51 4.14 0.87
C ARG A 72 6.01 3.59 -0.46
N ALA A 73 6.79 2.73 -1.13
CA ALA A 73 6.39 2.11 -2.38
C ALA A 73 5.15 1.21 -2.22
N SER A 74 5.10 0.43 -1.14
CA SER A 74 3.99 -0.48 -0.84
C SER A 74 2.65 0.23 -0.61
N HIS A 75 2.66 1.55 -0.42
CA HIS A 75 1.48 2.38 -0.14
C HIS A 75 1.27 3.48 -1.19
N ALA A 76 2.03 3.48 -2.29
CA ALA A 76 1.88 4.47 -3.35
C ALA A 76 0.67 4.20 -4.25
N TYR A 77 0.32 2.93 -4.44
CA TYR A 77 -0.70 2.53 -5.41
C TYR A 77 -1.69 1.50 -4.87
N GLY A 78 -2.81 1.43 -5.59
CA GLY A 78 -3.78 0.35 -5.46
C GLY A 78 -3.33 -0.90 -6.21
N LYS A 79 -4.30 -1.66 -6.72
CA LYS A 79 -4.09 -2.89 -7.47
C LYS A 79 -4.82 -2.94 -8.81
N ALA A 80 -5.13 -1.77 -9.39
CA ALA A 80 -5.56 -1.71 -10.77
C ALA A 80 -4.47 -2.28 -11.70
N PHE A 81 -4.84 -2.78 -12.87
CA PHE A 81 -3.84 -3.26 -13.84
C PHE A 81 -2.76 -2.20 -14.14
N ARG A 82 -3.16 -0.94 -14.37
CA ARG A 82 -2.23 0.19 -14.58
C ARG A 82 -1.30 0.43 -13.39
N ASP A 83 -1.76 0.15 -12.18
CA ASP A 83 -1.01 0.39 -10.95
C ASP A 83 0.08 -0.67 -10.80
N VAL A 84 -0.29 -1.93 -10.98
CA VAL A 84 0.62 -3.08 -10.95
C VAL A 84 1.67 -2.97 -12.05
N VAL A 85 1.28 -2.59 -13.26
CA VAL A 85 2.23 -2.41 -14.37
C VAL A 85 3.23 -1.28 -14.08
N ARG A 86 2.78 -0.13 -13.57
CA ARG A 86 3.69 0.97 -13.20
C ARG A 86 4.64 0.54 -12.09
N ALA A 87 4.13 -0.07 -11.02
CA ALA A 87 4.96 -0.53 -9.92
C ALA A 87 5.96 -1.63 -10.32
N LEU A 88 5.55 -2.56 -11.21
CA LEU A 88 6.44 -3.57 -11.80
C LEU A 88 7.63 -2.93 -12.54
N HIS A 89 7.43 -1.76 -13.16
CA HIS A 89 8.49 -0.98 -13.81
C HIS A 89 9.21 -0.02 -12.84
N GLY A 90 8.87 -0.01 -11.56
CA GLY A 90 9.41 0.93 -10.57
C GLY A 90 8.95 2.38 -10.79
N ASP A 91 7.93 2.61 -11.62
CA ASP A 91 7.40 3.94 -11.92
C ASP A 91 6.52 4.42 -10.76
N LEU A 92 7.14 5.15 -9.82
CA LEU A 92 6.54 5.69 -8.61
C LEU A 92 6.92 7.17 -8.50
N PRO A 93 6.37 8.07 -9.34
CA PRO A 93 6.81 9.47 -9.40
C PRO A 93 6.38 10.29 -8.18
N ASN A 94 5.30 9.89 -7.50
CA ASN A 94 4.76 10.58 -6.34
C ASN A 94 4.40 9.60 -5.20
N PRO A 95 5.40 8.90 -4.61
CA PRO A 95 5.15 8.02 -3.46
C PRO A 95 4.79 8.88 -2.24
N PRO A 96 4.14 8.30 -1.20
CA PRO A 96 3.94 9.01 0.05
C PRO A 96 5.28 9.44 0.62
N ASP A 97 5.32 10.61 1.25
CA ASP A 97 6.50 11.02 2.02
C ASP A 97 6.66 10.12 3.23
N LEU A 98 5.57 9.85 3.94
CA LEU A 98 5.57 8.95 5.08
C LEU A 98 4.32 8.07 5.11
N VAL A 99 4.46 6.91 5.74
CA VAL A 99 3.34 6.01 6.05
C VAL A 99 3.10 6.05 7.56
N CYS A 100 1.97 6.60 7.99
CA CYS A 100 1.54 6.55 9.38
C CYS A 100 0.80 5.22 9.64
N ARG A 101 1.20 4.49 10.67
CA ARG A 101 0.59 3.23 11.14
C ARG A 101 0.14 3.39 12.59
N PRO A 102 -0.97 4.12 12.83
CA PRO A 102 -1.48 4.40 14.18
C PRO A 102 -1.84 3.12 14.92
N ARG A 103 -1.71 3.13 16.25
CA ARG A 103 -2.02 2.00 17.13
C ARG A 103 -3.34 2.21 17.88
N SER A 104 -3.88 3.43 17.83
CA SER A 104 -5.08 3.85 18.55
C SER A 104 -5.79 5.02 17.86
N GLU A 105 -7.02 5.33 18.27
CA GLU A 105 -7.72 6.54 17.83
C GLU A 105 -6.95 7.85 18.17
N PRO A 106 -6.37 8.02 19.37
CA PRO A 106 -5.49 9.15 19.65
C PRO A 106 -4.30 9.29 18.69
N ASP A 107 -3.69 8.18 18.26
CA ASP A 107 -2.60 8.22 17.28
C ASP A 107 -3.10 8.76 15.92
N VAL A 108 -4.34 8.43 15.54
CA VAL A 108 -4.97 8.97 14.31
C VAL A 108 -5.15 10.47 14.42
N VAL A 109 -5.73 10.95 15.53
CA VAL A 109 -5.93 12.39 15.77
C VAL A 109 -4.60 13.13 15.70
N ALA A 110 -3.60 12.67 16.44
CA ALA A 110 -2.28 13.31 16.46
C ALA A 110 -1.58 13.31 15.08
N ALA A 111 -1.77 12.27 14.27
CA ALA A 111 -1.24 12.21 12.91
C ALA A 111 -1.94 13.21 11.97
N LEU A 112 -3.27 13.37 12.10
CA LEU A 112 -4.05 14.33 11.32
C LEU A 112 -3.69 15.78 11.70
N ASP A 113 -3.63 16.08 13.00
CA ASP A 113 -3.25 17.41 13.51
C ASP A 113 -1.85 17.81 13.02
N TRP A 114 -0.89 16.88 13.08
CA TRP A 114 0.45 17.13 12.58
C TRP A 114 0.49 17.30 11.05
N ALA A 115 -0.23 16.46 10.30
CA ALA A 115 -0.27 16.55 8.84
C ALA A 115 -0.87 17.89 8.37
N GLU A 116 -1.92 18.37 9.05
CA GLU A 116 -2.49 19.70 8.83
C GLU A 116 -1.44 20.79 9.07
N ALA A 117 -0.77 20.77 10.22
CA ALA A 117 0.27 21.75 10.55
C ALA A 117 1.47 21.71 9.57
N ALA A 118 1.78 20.54 9.02
CA ALA A 118 2.84 20.34 8.03
C ALA A 118 2.42 20.68 6.59
N GLY A 119 1.14 20.99 6.35
CA GLY A 119 0.60 21.22 5.01
C GLY A 119 0.62 19.98 4.13
N ALA A 120 0.51 18.79 4.74
CA ALA A 120 0.57 17.50 4.05
C ALA A 120 -0.84 16.96 3.79
N ALA A 121 -1.11 16.51 2.56
CA ALA A 121 -2.33 15.79 2.27
C ALA A 121 -2.33 14.42 2.96
N VAL A 122 -3.49 13.94 3.41
CA VAL A 122 -3.62 12.61 4.02
C VAL A 122 -4.48 11.73 3.15
N VAL A 123 -3.96 10.56 2.79
CA VAL A 123 -4.70 9.53 2.04
C VAL A 123 -4.93 8.32 2.94
N PRO A 124 -6.19 7.96 3.26
CA PRO A 124 -6.48 6.79 4.07
C PRO A 124 -6.19 5.50 3.31
N TYR A 125 -5.67 4.51 4.03
CA TYR A 125 -5.25 3.23 3.47
C TYR A 125 -5.65 2.09 4.40
N GLY A 126 -6.09 0.97 3.80
CA GLY A 126 -6.39 -0.27 4.51
C GLY A 126 -5.67 -1.45 3.87
N GLY A 127 -6.40 -2.21 3.06
CA GLY A 127 -5.83 -3.36 2.35
C GLY A 127 -4.98 -3.00 1.13
N GLY A 128 -5.10 -1.78 0.60
CA GLY A 128 -4.46 -1.37 -0.66
C GLY A 128 -5.10 -1.94 -1.92
N SER A 129 -6.22 -2.64 -1.81
CA SER A 129 -6.85 -3.39 -2.91
C SER A 129 -7.67 -2.54 -3.89
N SER A 130 -7.61 -1.20 -3.79
CA SER A 130 -8.36 -0.32 -4.68
C SER A 130 -7.96 -0.54 -6.14
N VAL A 131 -8.91 -0.80 -7.02
CA VAL A 131 -8.67 -0.98 -8.47
C VAL A 131 -9.04 0.25 -9.30
N VAL A 132 -9.37 1.35 -8.62
CA VAL A 132 -9.77 2.62 -9.25
C VAL A 132 -8.77 3.75 -8.95
N GLY A 133 -7.70 3.47 -8.21
CA GLY A 133 -6.71 4.46 -7.77
C GLY A 133 -7.17 5.30 -6.58
N GLY A 134 -8.05 4.76 -5.73
CA GLY A 134 -8.58 5.44 -4.55
C GLY A 134 -7.57 5.64 -3.42
N VAL A 135 -6.38 5.06 -3.54
CA VAL A 135 -5.27 5.22 -2.59
C VAL A 135 -4.07 5.96 -3.20
N GLU A 136 -4.17 6.38 -4.46
CA GLU A 136 -3.10 7.11 -5.15
C GLU A 136 -3.33 8.63 -5.02
N TYR A 137 -2.38 9.32 -4.39
CA TYR A 137 -2.39 10.78 -4.34
C TYR A 137 -1.98 11.38 -5.69
N ARG A 138 -2.87 12.17 -6.28
CA ARG A 138 -2.68 12.86 -7.58
C ARG A 138 -2.51 14.37 -7.46
N GLY A 139 -2.44 14.88 -6.24
CA GLY A 139 -2.17 16.30 -6.01
C GLY A 139 -0.69 16.63 -6.04
N GLU A 140 -0.38 17.89 -5.75
CA GLU A 140 0.97 18.40 -5.63
C GLU A 140 1.37 18.54 -4.15
N GLY A 141 2.68 18.53 -3.88
CA GLY A 141 3.20 18.72 -2.53
C GLY A 141 3.31 17.42 -1.71
N PRO A 142 3.65 17.56 -0.42
CA PRO A 142 3.89 16.41 0.44
C PRO A 142 2.61 15.72 0.87
N TRP A 143 2.66 14.40 1.04
CA TRP A 143 1.51 13.64 1.50
C TRP A 143 1.88 12.44 2.36
N VAL A 144 0.93 12.07 3.23
CA VAL A 144 1.03 10.97 4.18
C VAL A 144 0.00 9.92 3.83
N CYS A 145 0.44 8.67 3.74
CA CYS A 145 -0.47 7.54 3.75
C CYS A 145 -0.84 7.21 5.20
N LEU A 146 -2.14 7.21 5.53
CA LEU A 146 -2.65 6.79 6.84
C LEU A 146 -3.11 5.33 6.76
N ASP A 147 -2.21 4.39 7.07
CA ASP A 147 -2.46 2.95 7.06
C ASP A 147 -3.14 2.50 8.36
N LEU A 148 -4.46 2.32 8.29
CA LEU A 148 -5.32 1.92 9.38
C LEU A 148 -5.28 0.40 9.65
N SER A 149 -4.44 -0.39 8.96
CA SER A 149 -4.41 -1.85 9.08
C SER A 149 -4.05 -2.37 10.47
N ARG A 150 -3.49 -1.54 11.35
CA ARG A 150 -3.23 -1.88 12.76
C ARG A 150 -4.47 -1.72 13.66
N LEU A 151 -5.46 -0.95 13.23
CA LEU A 151 -6.74 -0.78 13.93
C LEU A 151 -7.70 -1.89 13.46
N SER A 152 -7.47 -3.12 13.92
CA SER A 152 -8.14 -4.32 13.41
C SER A 152 -8.83 -5.16 14.49
N ARG A 153 -9.21 -4.53 15.62
CA ARG A 153 -9.78 -5.24 16.78
C ARG A 153 -11.29 -5.04 16.82
N ILE A 154 -12.02 -6.08 17.21
CA ILE A 154 -13.42 -5.92 17.63
C ILE A 154 -13.41 -5.14 18.95
N ALA A 155 -14.06 -3.99 18.95
CA ALA A 155 -14.18 -3.12 20.12
C ALA A 155 -15.33 -3.53 21.04
N GLU A 156 -16.45 -4.00 20.46
CA GLU A 156 -17.67 -4.33 21.20
C GLU A 156 -18.54 -5.30 20.40
N VAL A 157 -19.22 -6.20 21.10
CA VAL A 157 -20.24 -7.10 20.54
C VAL A 157 -21.51 -6.91 21.34
N ASP A 158 -22.58 -6.48 20.68
CA ASP A 158 -23.92 -6.40 21.23
C ASP A 158 -24.75 -7.56 20.66
N ASP A 159 -24.85 -8.64 21.45
CA ASP A 159 -25.57 -9.85 21.07
C ASP A 159 -27.09 -9.66 20.99
N VAL A 160 -27.63 -8.66 21.71
CA VAL A 160 -29.08 -8.37 21.72
C VAL A 160 -29.47 -7.70 20.42
N ASN A 161 -28.72 -6.67 20.01
CA ASN A 161 -28.98 -5.90 18.79
C ASN A 161 -28.30 -6.49 17.55
N ARG A 162 -27.44 -7.51 17.71
CA ARG A 162 -26.63 -8.14 16.65
C ARG A 162 -25.72 -7.14 15.94
N VAL A 163 -25.09 -6.26 16.72
CA VAL A 163 -24.16 -5.24 16.24
C VAL A 163 -22.76 -5.54 16.74
N VAL A 164 -21.76 -5.36 15.87
CA VAL A 164 -20.36 -5.43 16.24
C VAL A 164 -19.72 -4.09 15.92
N ARG A 165 -19.05 -3.48 16.90
CA ARG A 165 -18.21 -2.31 16.69
C ARG A 165 -16.78 -2.80 16.45
N VAL A 166 -16.23 -2.42 15.30
CA VAL A 166 -14.89 -2.80 14.81
C VAL A 166 -13.99 -1.59 14.64
#